data_AF-A0A1N7N7H8-F1
#
_entry.id   AF-A0A1N7N7H8-F1
#
_cell.length_a   1.000
_cell.length_b   1.000
_cell.length_c   1.000
_cell.angle_alpha   90.00
_cell.angle_beta   90.00
_cell.angle_gamma   90.00
#
_symmetry.space_group_name_H-M   'P 1'
#
loop_
_entity.id
_entity.type
_entity.pdbx_description
1 polymer ?
#
loop_
_entity_poly.entity_id
_entity_poly.type
_entity_poly.pdbx_seq_one_letter_code
_entity_poly.pdbx_strand_id
1 'polypeptide(L)'
;MHIDAPFELVLFGGLGDLALRKLMPALFLLESDGRLPDGAIYAVTRRDMNRDEFVAKIEKSVKSHVPSNYLEKEPLDRFLSKVHCLTHDVNDHQGYKNLSKTLSSDDINRLYYMATGSDLYTPVCKGLHDAGLIQSQSKIVLEKPIGHDLGTAQAINDTVAEYFKEKQIYRIDHYLGKETVQNLMVLRFANSLFESQWNQNYIDHIQITISEQLGVEQRAGFYEHVGAMRDMFQNHLLQLLCITAMEPPAKLEPDAVRDEKVKVLKALKPITGTAINENVVRGQYDSGVAEGKPVPRYRDEPGVHHKSLTETFISAKVEIDNWRWAGVPFYLRTGKRLAERACEIVVQFKEIPHSIFPLQHKNTMANKLIFRLQPDEGVRLMLCEKRVGPGMNVRPMNLSLNPSNQRQTRVPEAYERLLFDALSGNATLFLRDDELLEAWRWVDPIIKHWEEQEQRPEPYTAGSWGPAAATLLLARDGRLWDENS
;
A
#
# COMPACT_ATOMS: atom_id res chain seq x y z
N MET A 1 2.42 23.91 2.10
CA MET A 1 1.17 23.64 2.82
C MET A 1 1.56 23.52 4.28
N HIS A 2 1.14 24.47 5.11
CA HIS A 2 1.43 24.48 6.55
C HIS A 2 0.13 24.23 7.32
N ILE A 3 0.23 23.53 8.44
CA ILE A 3 -0.88 23.33 9.37
C ILE A 3 -0.68 24.35 10.47
N ASP A 4 -1.55 25.37 10.53
CA ASP A 4 -1.38 26.48 11.47
C ASP A 4 -2.03 26.20 12.84
N ALA A 5 -2.98 25.26 12.89
CA ALA A 5 -3.67 24.90 14.13
C ALA A 5 -2.84 23.90 14.96
N PRO A 6 -2.80 24.05 16.29
CA PRO A 6 -2.09 23.12 17.14
C PRO A 6 -2.71 21.73 17.10
N PHE A 7 -1.89 20.70 17.28
CA PHE A 7 -2.32 19.30 17.21
C PHE A 7 -2.04 18.51 18.49
N GLU A 8 -2.82 17.45 18.68
CA GLU A 8 -2.50 16.38 19.63
C GLU A 8 -2.56 15.04 18.90
N LEU A 9 -1.44 14.31 18.89
CA LEU A 9 -1.40 12.94 18.36
C LEU A 9 -1.38 11.95 19.51
N VAL A 10 -2.42 11.14 19.65
CA VAL A 10 -2.48 10.04 20.61
C VAL A 10 -2.20 8.74 19.88
N LEU A 11 -0.99 8.21 20.05
CA LEU A 11 -0.51 7.02 19.35
C LEU A 11 -0.66 5.78 20.24
N PHE A 12 -1.73 5.03 20.01
CA PHE A 12 -1.94 3.72 20.63
C PHE A 12 -0.92 2.72 20.09
N GLY A 13 -0.22 2.02 20.97
CA GLY A 13 0.89 1.15 20.57
C GLY A 13 2.18 1.92 20.28
N GLY A 14 2.41 3.06 20.94
CA GLY A 14 3.51 3.99 20.64
C GLY A 14 4.94 3.47 20.81
N LEU A 15 5.11 2.26 21.37
CA LEU A 15 6.39 1.55 21.45
C LEU A 15 6.43 0.24 20.64
N GLY A 16 5.42 -0.01 19.80
CA GLY A 16 5.37 -1.15 18.88
C GLY A 16 6.36 -1.02 17.72
N ASP A 17 6.54 -2.11 16.97
CA ASP A 17 7.48 -2.17 15.83
C ASP A 17 7.17 -1.10 14.78
N LEU A 18 5.90 -0.97 14.39
CA LEU A 18 5.44 0.04 13.43
C LEU A 18 5.72 1.47 13.91
N ALA A 19 5.37 1.76 15.16
CA ALA A 19 5.58 3.08 15.75
C ALA A 19 7.06 3.47 15.73
N LEU A 20 7.94 2.57 16.16
CA LEU A 20 9.36 2.83 16.28
C LEU A 20 10.07 2.88 14.92
N ARG A 21 9.75 1.96 14.00
CA ARG A 21 10.46 1.85 12.72
C ARG A 21 9.95 2.79 11.63
N LYS A 22 8.69 3.24 11.72
CA LYS A 22 8.04 4.03 10.67
C LYS A 22 7.42 5.33 11.17
N LEU A 23 6.59 5.31 12.20
CA LEU A 23 5.82 6.51 12.61
C LEU A 23 6.68 7.57 13.29
N MET A 24 7.47 7.21 14.29
CA MET A 24 8.35 8.14 15.00
C MET A 24 9.41 8.76 14.06
N PRO A 25 10.11 7.97 13.21
CA PRO A 25 10.97 8.53 12.16
C PRO A 25 10.23 9.50 11.22
N ALA A 26 9.01 9.15 10.78
CA ALA A 26 8.21 10.00 9.90
C ALA A 26 7.79 11.32 10.56
N LEU A 27 7.36 11.29 11.83
CA LEU A 27 7.03 12.50 12.59
C LEU A 27 8.26 13.39 12.83
N PHE A 28 9.41 12.79 13.11
CA PHE A 28 10.68 13.52 13.20
C PHE A 28 11.03 14.20 11.86
N LEU A 29 10.87 13.51 10.74
CA LEU A 29 11.13 14.09 9.42
C LEU A 29 10.19 15.25 9.11
N LEU A 30 8.91 15.18 9.51
CA LEU A 30 7.99 16.32 9.43
C LEU A 30 8.43 17.51 10.29
N GLU A 31 8.94 17.27 11.50
CA GLU A 31 9.50 18.32 12.37
C GLU A 31 10.76 18.94 11.76
N SER A 32 11.66 18.10 11.21
CA SER A 32 12.89 18.54 10.54
C SER A 32 12.59 19.43 9.33
N ASP A 33 11.56 19.07 8.56
CA ASP A 33 11.13 19.84 7.39
C ASP A 33 10.26 21.07 7.77
N GLY A 34 10.00 21.33 9.06
CA GLY A 34 9.15 22.44 9.52
C GLY A 34 7.67 22.31 9.12
N ARG A 35 7.22 21.07 8.91
CA ARG A 35 5.86 20.71 8.47
C ARG A 35 4.99 20.14 9.57
N LEU A 36 5.58 19.73 10.69
CA LEU A 36 4.84 19.31 11.87
C LEU A 36 4.33 20.57 12.61
N PRO A 37 3.01 20.70 12.85
CA PRO A 37 2.47 21.84 13.59
C PRO A 37 2.95 21.85 15.05
N ASP A 38 2.69 22.96 15.76
CA ASP A 38 2.89 22.99 17.21
C ASP A 38 1.88 22.09 17.93
N GLY A 39 2.33 21.39 18.97
CA GLY A 39 1.51 20.36 19.60
C GLY A 39 2.29 19.31 20.37
N ALA A 40 1.58 18.25 20.75
CA ALA A 40 2.10 17.16 21.56
C ALA A 40 1.80 15.79 20.93
N ILE A 41 2.74 14.86 21.09
CA ILE A 41 2.63 13.47 20.65
C ILE A 41 2.61 12.58 21.89
N TYR A 42 1.49 11.96 22.20
CA TYR A 42 1.31 11.05 23.32
C TYR A 42 1.43 9.59 22.86
N ALA A 43 2.58 8.98 23.12
CA ALA A 43 2.81 7.56 22.87
C ALA A 43 2.18 6.75 24.01
N VAL A 44 1.08 6.06 23.71
CA VAL A 44 0.35 5.23 24.67
C VAL A 44 0.96 3.83 24.73
N THR A 45 1.30 3.37 25.93
CA THR A 45 1.94 2.08 26.17
C THR A 45 1.39 1.41 27.43
N ARG A 46 1.51 0.09 27.53
CA ARG A 46 1.12 -0.66 28.74
C ARG A 46 2.18 -0.68 29.83
N ARG A 47 3.42 -0.33 29.49
CA ARG A 47 4.55 -0.39 30.42
C ARG A 47 4.83 0.99 30.96
N ASP A 48 4.89 1.10 32.27
CA ASP A 48 5.38 2.32 32.88
C ASP A 48 6.87 2.48 32.57
N MET A 49 7.25 3.66 32.12
CA MET A 49 8.62 3.98 31.73
C MET A 49 8.96 5.38 32.20
N ASN A 50 10.15 5.55 32.76
CA ASN A 50 10.63 6.88 33.11
C ASN A 50 10.86 7.72 31.83
N ARG A 51 10.84 9.04 32.00
CA ARG A 51 10.96 9.99 30.89
C ARG A 51 12.25 9.79 30.08
N ASP A 52 13.38 9.64 30.77
CA ASP A 52 14.71 9.59 30.15
C ASP A 52 14.90 8.31 29.33
N GLU A 53 14.45 7.17 29.85
CA GLU A 53 14.46 5.88 29.17
C GLU A 53 13.56 5.89 27.94
N PHE A 54 12.37 6.47 28.07
CA PHE A 54 11.44 6.62 26.95
C PHE A 54 12.05 7.48 25.83
N VAL A 55 12.56 8.68 26.17
CA VAL A 55 13.19 9.59 25.20
C VAL A 55 14.40 8.92 24.54
N ALA A 56 15.28 8.28 25.31
CA ALA A 56 16.43 7.56 24.76
C ALA A 56 16.02 6.45 23.79
N LYS A 57 14.89 5.77 24.04
CA LYS A 57 14.35 4.74 23.16
C LYS A 57 13.81 5.33 21.85
N ILE A 58 13.07 6.43 21.91
CA ILE A 58 12.58 7.14 20.71
C ILE A 58 13.75 7.69 19.90
N GLU A 59 14.71 8.34 20.56
CA GLU A 59 15.91 8.89 19.94
C GLU A 59 16.71 7.79 19.21
N LYS A 60 16.96 6.66 19.88
CA LYS A 60 17.63 5.49 19.27
C LYS A 60 16.87 5.00 18.04
N SER A 61 15.54 4.98 18.11
CA SER A 61 14.70 4.52 17.00
C SER A 61 14.80 5.44 15.80
N VAL A 62 14.70 6.76 16.01
CA VAL A 62 14.86 7.78 14.97
C VAL A 62 16.25 7.67 14.33
N LYS A 63 17.31 7.61 15.14
CA LYS A 63 18.70 7.46 14.66
C LYS A 63 18.96 6.18 13.87
N SER A 64 18.19 5.12 14.11
CA SER A 64 18.37 3.82 13.42
C SER A 64 17.67 3.76 12.06
N HIS A 65 16.66 4.62 11.82
CA HIS A 65 15.79 4.53 10.65
C HIS A 65 15.83 5.79 9.76
N VAL A 66 16.39 6.89 10.27
CA VAL A 66 16.58 8.12 9.51
C VAL A 66 18.03 8.22 9.06
N PRO A 67 18.32 8.52 7.78
CA PRO A 67 19.68 8.71 7.30
C PRO A 67 20.40 9.82 8.06
N SER A 68 21.70 9.63 8.31
CA SER A 68 22.49 10.52 9.19
C SER A 68 22.56 11.97 8.74
N ASN A 69 22.41 12.23 7.44
CA ASN A 69 22.38 13.58 6.87
C ASN A 69 21.09 14.36 7.17
N TYR A 70 20.05 13.73 7.73
CA TYR A 70 18.83 14.39 8.18
C TYR A 70 18.70 14.44 9.71
N LEU A 71 19.69 13.93 10.45
CA LEU A 71 19.71 13.88 11.91
C LEU A 71 20.36 15.14 12.48
N GLU A 72 19.72 16.29 12.29
CA GLU A 72 20.15 17.53 12.91
C GLU A 72 19.76 17.58 14.39
N LYS A 73 20.65 18.12 15.23
CA LYS A 73 20.46 18.13 16.68
C LYS A 73 19.27 18.98 17.11
N GLU A 74 19.14 20.19 16.56
CA GLU A 74 18.10 21.12 17.00
C GLU A 74 16.68 20.62 16.67
N PRO A 75 16.37 20.15 15.45
CA PRO A 75 15.07 19.52 15.18
C PRO A 75 14.81 18.26 16.02
N LEU A 76 15.85 17.48 16.32
CA LEU A 76 15.70 16.28 17.15
C LEU A 76 15.34 16.64 18.59
N ASP A 77 16.01 17.61 19.18
CA ASP A 77 15.72 18.08 20.54
C ASP A 77 14.29 18.67 20.61
N ARG A 78 13.88 19.45 19.61
CA ARG A 78 12.50 19.96 19.50
C ARG A 78 11.49 18.81 19.38
N PHE A 79 11.72 17.85 18.50
CA PHE A 79 10.85 16.68 18.35
C PHE A 79 10.69 15.92 19.66
N LEU A 80 11.80 15.55 20.31
CA LEU A 80 11.79 14.79 21.56
C LEU A 80 11.08 15.54 22.69
N SER A 81 11.12 16.88 22.69
CA SER A 81 10.37 17.69 23.64
C SER A 81 8.85 17.58 23.48
N LYS A 82 8.35 17.33 22.25
CA LYS A 82 6.91 17.18 21.93
C LYS A 82 6.38 15.77 22.19
N VAL A 83 7.24 14.74 22.22
CA VAL A 83 6.80 13.36 22.46
C VAL A 83 6.67 13.13 23.96
N HIS A 84 5.58 12.54 24.43
CA HIS A 84 5.30 12.17 25.82
C HIS A 84 4.89 10.71 25.92
N CYS A 85 5.25 10.03 27.01
CA CYS A 85 4.80 8.66 27.28
C CYS A 85 3.52 8.72 28.13
N LEU A 86 2.51 7.95 27.76
CA LEU A 86 1.32 7.72 28.59
C LEU A 86 1.15 6.23 28.85
N THR A 87 1.12 5.86 30.14
CA THR A 87 0.87 4.49 30.56
C THR A 87 -0.64 4.26 30.67
N HIS A 88 -1.19 3.40 29.81
CA HIS A 88 -2.62 3.11 29.80
C HIS A 88 -2.88 1.72 29.18
N ASP A 89 -3.67 0.91 29.89
CA ASP A 89 -4.30 -0.29 29.33
C ASP A 89 -5.64 0.12 28.70
N VAL A 90 -5.83 -0.19 27.43
CA VAL A 90 -7.02 0.15 26.64
C VAL A 90 -8.31 -0.50 27.19
N ASN A 91 -8.20 -1.50 28.06
CA ASN A 91 -9.37 -2.10 28.71
C ASN A 91 -9.71 -1.43 30.06
N ASP A 92 -8.84 -0.55 30.58
CA ASP A 92 -9.04 0.15 31.85
C ASP A 92 -9.77 1.48 31.66
N HIS A 93 -11.04 1.51 32.10
CA HIS A 93 -11.88 2.72 32.03
C HIS A 93 -11.31 3.88 32.86
N GLN A 94 -10.59 3.60 33.96
CA GLN A 94 -10.02 4.65 34.78
C GLN A 94 -8.84 5.35 34.08
N GLY A 95 -8.11 4.62 33.23
CA GLY A 95 -7.05 5.18 32.41
C GLY A 95 -7.54 6.20 31.39
N TYR A 96 -8.72 6.03 30.80
CA TYR A 96 -9.31 7.04 29.90
C TYR A 96 -9.68 8.35 30.62
N LYS A 97 -10.08 8.29 31.89
CA LYS A 97 -10.30 9.50 32.72
C LYS A 97 -9.01 10.24 33.04
N ASN A 98 -7.88 9.53 33.09
CA ASN A 98 -6.57 10.17 33.25
C ASN A 98 -6.15 10.81 31.93
N LEU A 99 -6.38 10.13 30.80
CA LEU A 99 -6.15 10.67 29.48
C LEU A 99 -6.93 11.99 29.25
N SER A 100 -8.20 12.05 29.67
CA SER A 100 -9.02 13.27 29.57
C SER A 100 -8.55 14.44 30.44
N LYS A 101 -7.71 14.21 31.46
CA LYS A 101 -7.08 15.27 32.25
C LYS A 101 -5.77 15.75 31.64
N THR A 102 -5.11 14.91 30.86
CA THR A 102 -3.83 15.21 30.22
C THR A 102 -4.01 15.92 28.88
N LEU A 103 -5.00 15.48 28.10
CA LEU A 103 -5.32 16.07 26.80
C LEU A 103 -6.08 17.38 26.97
N SER A 104 -5.96 18.28 25.98
CA SER A 104 -6.69 19.54 25.96
C SER A 104 -8.20 19.32 26.01
N SER A 105 -8.93 20.21 26.68
CA SER A 105 -10.39 20.21 26.62
C SER A 105 -10.94 20.93 25.38
N ASP A 106 -10.11 21.69 24.65
CA ASP A 106 -10.50 22.44 23.46
C ASP A 106 -10.70 21.51 22.26
N ASP A 107 -11.62 21.87 21.33
CA ASP A 107 -11.85 21.15 20.06
C ASP A 107 -10.73 21.45 19.05
N ILE A 108 -9.55 20.89 19.33
CA ILE A 108 -8.33 21.05 18.53
C ILE A 108 -8.17 19.89 17.55
N ASN A 109 -7.17 20.00 16.67
CA ASN A 109 -6.80 18.98 15.71
C ASN A 109 -6.21 17.73 16.41
N ARG A 110 -7.08 16.89 16.95
CA ARG A 110 -6.70 15.67 17.65
C ARG A 110 -6.72 14.47 16.72
N LEU A 111 -5.60 13.77 16.64
CA LEU A 111 -5.43 12.57 15.83
C LEU A 111 -5.19 11.36 16.74
N TYR A 112 -6.09 10.39 16.74
CA TYR A 112 -5.90 9.09 17.35
C TYR A 112 -5.30 8.14 16.33
N TYR A 113 -4.10 7.63 16.59
CA TYR A 113 -3.47 6.67 15.67
C TYR A 113 -3.45 5.28 16.29
N MET A 114 -4.10 4.34 15.61
CA MET A 114 -4.21 2.95 16.03
C MET A 114 -3.07 2.10 15.45
N ALA A 115 -1.88 2.17 16.07
CA ALA A 115 -0.75 1.29 15.72
C ALA A 115 -0.82 -0.05 16.48
N THR A 116 -2.03 -0.62 16.52
CA THR A 116 -2.38 -1.84 17.26
C THR A 116 -3.18 -2.78 16.37
N GLY A 117 -3.43 -4.02 16.86
CA GLY A 117 -4.37 -4.92 16.20
C GLY A 117 -5.80 -4.37 16.19
N SER A 118 -6.58 -4.80 15.19
CA SER A 118 -7.96 -4.37 14.98
C SER A 118 -8.94 -4.84 16.06
N ASP A 119 -8.55 -5.87 16.83
CA ASP A 119 -9.21 -6.32 18.06
C ASP A 119 -9.28 -5.23 19.14
N LEU A 120 -8.36 -4.26 19.11
CA LEU A 120 -8.33 -3.14 20.06
C LEU A 120 -9.09 -1.90 19.57
N TYR A 121 -9.63 -1.89 18.35
CA TYR A 121 -10.31 -0.70 17.81
C TYR A 121 -11.60 -0.41 18.56
N THR A 122 -12.43 -1.42 18.78
CA THR A 122 -13.68 -1.33 19.54
C THR A 122 -13.49 -0.82 20.97
N PRO A 123 -12.68 -1.47 21.84
CA PRO A 123 -12.51 -0.99 23.21
C PRO A 123 -11.93 0.42 23.27
N VAL A 124 -11.04 0.77 22.33
CA VAL A 124 -10.46 2.12 22.29
C VAL A 124 -11.48 3.18 21.88
N CYS A 125 -12.25 2.96 20.81
CA CYS A 125 -13.27 3.92 20.38
C CYS A 125 -14.31 4.15 21.49
N LYS A 126 -14.77 3.06 22.14
CA LYS A 126 -15.69 3.14 23.26
C LYS A 126 -15.10 3.89 24.46
N GLY A 127 -13.87 3.55 24.88
CA GLY A 127 -13.23 4.23 26.00
C GLY A 127 -13.00 5.72 25.77
N LEU A 128 -12.64 6.11 24.54
CA LEU A 128 -12.54 7.51 24.14
C LEU A 128 -13.89 8.23 24.19
N HIS A 129 -14.95 7.57 23.71
CA HIS A 129 -16.31 8.12 23.75
C HIS A 129 -16.80 8.32 25.19
N ASP A 130 -16.67 7.30 26.03
CA ASP A 130 -17.12 7.31 27.43
C ASP A 130 -16.38 8.38 28.26
N ALA A 131 -15.15 8.74 27.87
CA ALA A 131 -14.37 9.81 28.48
C ALA A 131 -14.60 11.20 27.85
N GLY A 132 -15.51 11.32 26.87
CA GLY A 132 -15.81 12.59 26.20
C GLY A 132 -14.65 13.15 25.37
N LEU A 133 -13.74 12.29 24.93
CA LEU A 133 -12.50 12.68 24.24
C LEU A 133 -12.68 12.84 22.72
N ILE A 134 -13.76 12.29 22.15
CA ILE A 134 -14.08 12.40 20.73
C ILE A 134 -14.86 13.70 20.49
N GLN A 135 -14.22 14.63 19.78
CA GLN A 135 -14.77 15.95 19.43
C GLN A 135 -14.96 16.09 17.91
N SER A 136 -15.34 17.28 17.43
CA SER A 136 -15.72 17.49 16.03
C SER A 136 -14.52 17.49 15.08
N GLN A 137 -13.36 17.95 15.55
CA GLN A 137 -12.08 17.93 14.84
C GLN A 137 -11.25 16.67 15.10
N SER A 138 -11.72 15.79 16.00
CA SER A 138 -11.05 14.52 16.27
C SER A 138 -11.04 13.63 15.03
N LYS A 139 -9.91 12.98 14.78
CA LYS A 139 -9.71 12.04 13.67
C LYS A 139 -9.12 10.75 14.20
N ILE A 140 -9.40 9.65 13.54
CA ILE A 140 -8.85 8.33 13.87
C ILE A 140 -8.18 7.71 12.64
N VAL A 141 -6.96 7.23 12.82
CA VAL A 141 -6.19 6.51 11.81
C VAL A 141 -6.18 5.04 12.15
N LEU A 142 -6.62 4.19 11.22
CA LEU A 142 -6.73 2.75 11.37
C LEU A 142 -5.69 2.05 10.50
N GLU A 143 -4.89 1.19 11.12
CA GLU A 143 -3.97 0.30 10.42
C GLU A 143 -4.65 -0.95 9.88
N LYS A 144 -4.01 -1.56 8.87
CA LYS A 144 -4.41 -2.88 8.37
C LYS A 144 -3.91 -4.00 9.31
N PRO A 145 -4.59 -5.16 9.37
CA PRO A 145 -5.77 -5.56 8.59
C PRO A 145 -7.10 -5.07 9.19
N ILE A 146 -8.00 -4.61 8.31
CA ILE A 146 -9.39 -4.26 8.67
C ILE A 146 -10.30 -5.40 8.21
N GLY A 147 -10.57 -6.33 9.12
CA GLY A 147 -11.27 -7.57 8.83
C GLY A 147 -10.37 -8.65 8.21
N HIS A 148 -10.89 -9.87 8.17
CA HIS A 148 -10.31 -11.02 7.46
C HIS A 148 -11.24 -11.58 6.37
N ASP A 149 -12.45 -11.03 6.30
CA ASP A 149 -13.49 -11.27 5.32
C ASP A 149 -14.44 -10.06 5.30
N LEU A 150 -15.42 -10.05 4.40
CA LEU A 150 -16.41 -8.98 4.31
C LEU A 150 -17.19 -8.77 5.62
N GLY A 151 -17.57 -9.86 6.30
CA GLY A 151 -18.42 -9.78 7.50
C GLY A 151 -17.72 -9.12 8.67
N THR A 152 -16.47 -9.49 8.91
CA THR A 152 -15.63 -8.92 9.97
C THR A 152 -15.16 -7.52 9.64
N ALA A 153 -14.87 -7.22 8.37
CA ALA A 153 -14.58 -5.85 7.93
C ALA A 153 -15.78 -4.91 8.16
N GLN A 154 -17.00 -5.37 7.84
CA GLN A 154 -18.23 -4.63 8.11
C GLN A 154 -18.41 -4.40 9.61
N ALA A 155 -18.29 -5.45 10.43
CA ALA A 155 -18.46 -5.33 11.89
C ALA A 155 -17.47 -4.34 12.54
N ILE A 156 -16.21 -4.35 12.11
CA ILE A 156 -15.20 -3.39 12.57
C ILE A 156 -15.58 -1.97 12.14
N ASN A 157 -15.95 -1.77 10.87
CA ASN A 157 -16.35 -0.46 10.36
C ASN A 157 -17.59 0.08 11.08
N ASP A 158 -18.63 -0.74 11.26
CA ASP A 158 -19.86 -0.35 11.95
C ASP A 158 -19.57 0.11 13.38
N THR A 159 -18.66 -0.60 14.07
CA THR A 159 -18.25 -0.24 15.42
C THR A 159 -17.51 1.08 15.46
N VAL A 160 -16.59 1.35 14.52
CA VAL A 160 -15.90 2.65 14.49
C VAL A 160 -16.87 3.77 14.10
N ALA A 161 -17.79 3.50 13.18
CA ALA A 161 -18.80 4.44 12.69
C ALA A 161 -19.84 4.81 13.76
N GLU A 162 -20.01 4.00 14.81
CA GLU A 162 -20.81 4.35 15.99
C GLU A 162 -20.26 5.61 16.69
N TYR A 163 -18.94 5.80 16.68
CA TYR A 163 -18.26 6.85 17.44
C TYR A 163 -17.68 7.97 16.57
N PHE A 164 -17.22 7.65 15.35
CA PHE A 164 -16.60 8.59 14.44
C PHE A 164 -17.39 8.71 13.13
N LYS A 165 -17.55 9.93 12.61
CA LYS A 165 -18.10 10.12 11.26
C LYS A 165 -17.07 9.72 10.21
N GLU A 166 -17.50 9.30 9.02
CA GLU A 166 -16.57 8.86 7.95
C GLU A 166 -15.50 9.90 7.60
N LYS A 167 -15.82 11.20 7.64
CA LYS A 167 -14.83 12.28 7.44
C LYS A 167 -13.73 12.37 8.51
N GLN A 168 -13.91 11.69 9.64
CA GLN A 168 -12.98 11.60 10.75
C GLN A 168 -12.15 10.29 10.70
N ILE A 169 -12.46 9.36 9.80
CA ILE A 169 -11.84 8.03 9.74
C ILE A 169 -10.84 7.98 8.58
N TYR A 170 -9.62 7.53 8.90
CA TYR A 170 -8.48 7.49 7.98
C TYR A 170 -7.92 6.08 7.96
N ARG A 171 -8.37 5.25 6.99
CA ARG A 171 -7.90 3.86 6.83
C ARG A 171 -6.65 3.84 5.97
N ILE A 172 -5.54 3.35 6.51
CA ILE A 172 -4.24 3.41 5.83
C ILE A 172 -4.08 2.33 4.78
N ASP A 173 -3.63 2.77 3.61
CA ASP A 173 -2.86 1.97 2.68
C ASP A 173 -1.58 2.73 2.32
N HIS A 174 -0.45 2.26 2.84
CA HIS A 174 0.83 2.93 2.66
C HIS A 174 1.35 2.93 1.21
N TYR A 175 0.80 2.12 0.29
CA TYR A 175 1.17 2.22 -1.12
C TYR A 175 0.62 3.49 -1.77
N LEU A 176 -0.55 3.98 -1.34
CA LEU A 176 -1.12 5.24 -1.82
C LEU A 176 -0.30 6.46 -1.40
N GLY A 177 0.45 6.36 -0.31
CA GLY A 177 1.34 7.42 0.17
C GLY A 177 2.63 7.59 -0.64
N LYS A 178 2.92 6.71 -1.59
CA LYS A 178 4.15 6.75 -2.41
C LYS A 178 4.08 7.84 -3.48
N GLU A 179 5.21 8.53 -3.71
CA GLU A 179 5.28 9.66 -4.62
C GLU A 179 4.93 9.27 -6.07
N THR A 180 5.41 8.11 -6.55
CA THR A 180 5.08 7.62 -7.90
C THR A 180 3.58 7.39 -8.10
N VAL A 181 2.82 7.02 -7.06
CA VAL A 181 1.35 6.84 -7.15
C VAL A 181 0.64 8.16 -7.37
N GLN A 182 1.08 9.24 -6.71
CA GLN A 182 0.54 10.57 -6.96
C GLN A 182 0.95 11.06 -8.35
N ASN A 183 2.19 10.81 -8.75
CA ASN A 183 2.67 11.16 -10.08
C ASN A 183 1.89 10.42 -11.18
N LEU A 184 1.38 9.22 -10.94
CA LEU A 184 0.47 8.53 -11.87
C LEU A 184 -0.82 9.35 -12.11
N MET A 185 -1.44 9.93 -11.08
CA MET A 185 -2.60 10.82 -11.26
C MET A 185 -2.24 12.06 -12.09
N VAL A 186 -1.11 12.69 -11.79
CA VAL A 186 -0.64 13.88 -12.52
C VAL A 186 -0.34 13.54 -13.98
N LEU A 187 0.37 12.44 -14.23
CA LEU A 187 0.71 12.00 -15.57
C LEU A 187 -0.54 11.70 -16.40
N ARG A 188 -1.55 11.07 -15.81
CA ARG A 188 -2.82 10.83 -16.48
C ARG A 188 -3.57 12.13 -16.73
N PHE A 189 -3.93 12.87 -15.70
CA PHE A 189 -4.95 13.92 -15.83
C PHE A 189 -4.41 15.32 -16.15
N ALA A 190 -3.10 15.56 -16.02
CA ALA A 190 -2.48 16.83 -16.42
C ALA A 190 -1.90 16.82 -17.84
N ASN A 191 -1.87 15.66 -18.51
CA ASN A 191 -1.22 15.50 -19.82
C ASN A 191 -2.18 14.88 -20.83
N SER A 192 -2.61 15.68 -21.80
CA SER A 192 -3.50 15.24 -22.89
C SER A 192 -2.92 14.06 -23.69
N LEU A 193 -1.60 14.00 -23.83
CA LEU A 193 -0.89 12.93 -24.52
C LEU A 193 -1.19 11.55 -23.90
N PHE A 194 -1.23 11.46 -22.56
CA PHE A 194 -1.46 10.20 -21.86
C PHE A 194 -2.95 9.91 -21.70
N GLU A 195 -3.77 10.89 -21.26
CA GLU A 195 -5.20 10.64 -21.03
C GLU A 195 -5.94 10.22 -22.31
N SER A 196 -5.62 10.83 -23.45
CA SER A 196 -6.26 10.49 -24.74
C SER A 196 -6.02 9.03 -25.17
N GLN A 197 -4.92 8.45 -24.72
CA GLN A 197 -4.53 7.06 -25.01
C GLN A 197 -4.84 6.11 -23.85
N TRP A 198 -5.44 6.58 -22.76
CA TRP A 198 -5.65 5.79 -21.54
C TRP A 198 -6.92 4.93 -21.59
N ASN A 199 -7.08 4.13 -22.65
CA ASN A 199 -8.28 3.33 -22.87
C ASN A 199 -8.01 2.10 -23.75
N GLN A 200 -9.00 1.21 -23.81
CA GLN A 200 -9.04 0.00 -24.63
C GLN A 200 -8.67 0.11 -26.10
N ASN A 201 -8.66 1.29 -26.72
CA ASN A 201 -8.29 1.45 -28.13
C ASN A 201 -6.77 1.40 -28.28
N TYR A 202 -6.03 1.87 -27.27
CA TYR A 202 -4.59 2.05 -27.31
C TYR A 202 -3.83 1.16 -26.33
N ILE A 203 -4.44 0.79 -25.20
CA ILE A 203 -3.84 -0.12 -24.22
C ILE A 203 -4.17 -1.57 -24.60
N ASP A 204 -3.15 -2.43 -24.59
CA ASP A 204 -3.33 -3.88 -24.77
C ASP A 204 -3.62 -4.56 -23.43
N HIS A 205 -2.78 -4.30 -22.43
CA HIS A 205 -2.96 -4.82 -21.07
C HIS A 205 -2.18 -3.98 -20.05
N ILE A 206 -2.49 -4.21 -18.78
CA ILE A 206 -1.79 -3.60 -17.65
C ILE A 206 -1.25 -4.70 -16.74
N GLN A 207 -0.03 -4.51 -16.25
CA GLN A 207 0.59 -5.40 -15.26
C GLN A 207 0.83 -4.61 -13.97
N ILE A 208 0.46 -5.16 -12.82
CA ILE A 208 0.78 -4.60 -11.51
C ILE A 208 1.49 -5.68 -10.69
N THR A 209 2.75 -5.40 -10.35
CA THR A 209 3.61 -6.34 -9.62
C THR A 209 3.95 -5.76 -8.26
N ILE A 210 3.79 -6.54 -7.20
CA ILE A 210 4.37 -6.27 -5.87
C ILE A 210 5.14 -7.51 -5.41
N SER A 211 6.44 -7.55 -5.65
CA SER A 211 7.31 -8.66 -5.29
C SER A 211 8.23 -8.33 -4.10
N GLU A 212 8.44 -9.32 -3.25
CA GLU A 212 9.34 -9.24 -2.09
C GLU A 212 10.37 -10.38 -2.14
N GLN A 213 11.64 -10.05 -1.89
CA GLN A 213 12.70 -11.06 -1.71
C GLN A 213 12.65 -11.72 -0.32
N LEU A 214 12.12 -10.98 0.66
CA LEU A 214 11.98 -11.46 2.03
C LEU A 214 10.90 -12.54 2.12
N GLY A 215 11.08 -13.45 3.09
CA GLY A 215 10.07 -14.44 3.45
C GLY A 215 9.09 -13.91 4.49
N VAL A 216 8.46 -14.82 5.22
CA VAL A 216 7.58 -14.46 6.34
C VAL A 216 8.33 -14.08 7.62
N GLU A 217 9.61 -14.44 7.71
CA GLU A 217 10.53 -14.06 8.79
C GLU A 217 9.88 -14.27 10.19
N GLN A 218 10.01 -13.32 11.11
CA GLN A 218 9.44 -13.42 12.45
C GLN A 218 7.90 -13.31 12.51
N ARG A 219 7.26 -13.00 11.37
CA ARG A 219 5.80 -12.84 11.28
C ARG A 219 5.09 -14.10 10.79
N ALA A 220 5.79 -15.23 10.69
CA ALA A 220 5.27 -16.50 10.21
C ALA A 220 3.92 -16.90 10.81
N GLY A 221 3.80 -16.89 12.15
CA GLY A 221 2.55 -17.26 12.84
C GLY A 221 1.38 -16.33 12.56
N PHE A 222 1.63 -15.03 12.35
CA PHE A 222 0.60 -14.09 11.91
C PHE A 222 0.23 -14.33 10.45
N TYR A 223 1.23 -14.49 9.58
CA TYR A 223 1.04 -14.64 8.14
C TYR A 223 0.29 -15.93 7.77
N GLU A 224 0.45 -17.01 8.55
CA GLU A 224 -0.25 -18.29 8.36
C GLU A 224 -1.78 -18.11 8.33
N HIS A 225 -2.33 -17.17 9.10
CA HIS A 225 -3.76 -16.89 9.14
C HIS A 225 -4.24 -15.86 8.13
N VAL A 226 -3.32 -15.19 7.43
CA VAL A 226 -3.62 -14.04 6.56
C VAL A 226 -3.41 -14.42 5.10
N GLY A 227 -2.23 -14.94 4.75
CA GLY A 227 -1.85 -15.25 3.37
C GLY A 227 -1.63 -14.02 2.48
N ALA A 228 -1.11 -14.24 1.27
CA ALA A 228 -0.85 -13.15 0.33
C ALA A 228 -2.15 -12.46 -0.14
N MET A 229 -3.29 -13.15 -0.14
CA MET A 229 -4.57 -12.60 -0.59
C MET A 229 -5.01 -11.46 0.31
N ARG A 230 -4.97 -11.67 1.62
CA ARG A 230 -5.41 -10.69 2.60
C ARG A 230 -4.30 -9.67 2.94
N ASP A 231 -3.03 -10.09 2.94
CA ASP A 231 -1.92 -9.20 3.31
C ASP A 231 -1.64 -8.14 2.24
N MET A 232 -1.68 -8.52 0.95
CA MET A 232 -1.19 -7.70 -0.17
C MET A 232 -2.18 -7.53 -1.32
N PHE A 233 -2.95 -8.58 -1.66
CA PHE A 233 -3.80 -8.53 -2.85
C PHE A 233 -5.05 -7.67 -2.64
N GLN A 234 -5.83 -7.97 -1.59
CA GLN A 234 -7.11 -7.33 -1.29
C GLN A 234 -6.99 -5.82 -1.04
N ASN A 235 -5.86 -5.38 -0.49
CA ASN A 235 -5.58 -3.97 -0.28
C ASN A 235 -4.71 -3.42 -1.42
N HIS A 236 -3.39 -3.54 -1.34
CA HIS A 236 -2.42 -2.80 -2.12
C HIS A 236 -2.57 -3.00 -3.63
N LEU A 237 -2.71 -4.24 -4.09
CA LEU A 237 -2.89 -4.50 -5.53
C LEU A 237 -4.20 -3.93 -6.06
N LEU A 238 -5.31 -4.12 -5.33
CA LEU A 238 -6.60 -3.54 -5.73
C LEU A 238 -6.58 -2.01 -5.67
N GLN A 239 -5.89 -1.41 -4.70
CA GLN A 239 -5.74 0.04 -4.60
C GLN A 239 -4.92 0.61 -5.77
N LEU A 240 -3.81 -0.03 -6.13
CA LEU A 240 -3.04 0.35 -7.32
C LEU A 240 -3.87 0.16 -8.61
N LEU A 241 -4.62 -0.95 -8.73
CA LEU A 241 -5.54 -1.15 -9.84
C LEU A 241 -6.54 0.00 -9.94
N CYS A 242 -7.19 0.37 -8.82
CA CYS A 242 -8.17 1.45 -8.80
C CYS A 242 -7.56 2.77 -9.28
N ILE A 243 -6.39 3.11 -8.77
CA ILE A 243 -5.72 4.36 -9.13
C ILE A 243 -5.28 4.39 -10.61
N THR A 244 -4.91 3.23 -11.16
CA THR A 244 -4.57 3.07 -12.58
C THR A 244 -5.80 3.13 -13.48
N ALA A 245 -6.93 2.58 -13.04
CA ALA A 245 -8.14 2.41 -13.85
C ALA A 245 -9.20 3.52 -13.70
N MET A 246 -9.20 4.29 -12.61
CA MET A 246 -10.26 5.26 -12.30
C MET A 246 -10.41 6.32 -13.40
N GLU A 247 -11.62 6.82 -13.61
CA GLU A 247 -11.86 7.95 -14.51
C GLU A 247 -11.24 9.25 -13.97
N PRO A 248 -11.06 10.29 -14.82
CA PRO A 248 -10.69 11.62 -14.33
C PRO A 248 -11.73 12.13 -13.33
N PRO A 249 -11.34 12.44 -12.08
CA PRO A 249 -12.29 12.97 -11.11
C PRO A 249 -12.71 14.38 -11.52
N ALA A 250 -13.96 14.75 -11.22
CA ALA A 250 -14.49 16.07 -11.55
C ALA A 250 -13.69 17.21 -10.89
N LYS A 251 -13.10 16.94 -9.72
CA LYS A 251 -12.26 17.85 -8.94
C LYS A 251 -11.22 17.05 -8.15
N LEU A 252 -10.15 17.72 -7.72
CA LEU A 252 -9.18 17.17 -6.78
C LEU A 252 -9.65 17.34 -5.32
N GLU A 253 -10.89 16.89 -5.04
CA GLU A 253 -11.47 16.81 -3.69
C GLU A 253 -11.45 15.34 -3.23
N PRO A 254 -11.23 15.04 -1.94
CA PRO A 254 -11.08 13.65 -1.46
C PRO A 254 -12.20 12.70 -1.89
N ASP A 255 -13.46 13.12 -1.77
CA ASP A 255 -14.60 12.30 -2.16
C ASP A 255 -14.70 12.10 -3.67
N ALA A 256 -14.39 13.12 -4.47
CA ALA A 256 -14.41 13.00 -5.92
C ALA A 256 -13.39 11.97 -6.43
N VAL A 257 -12.19 11.91 -5.83
CA VAL A 257 -11.19 10.89 -6.18
C VAL A 257 -11.64 9.50 -5.71
N ARG A 258 -12.14 9.40 -4.47
CA ARG A 258 -12.59 8.13 -3.88
C ARG A 258 -13.80 7.54 -4.63
N ASP A 259 -14.72 8.38 -5.10
CA ASP A 259 -15.86 7.96 -5.92
C ASP A 259 -15.41 7.28 -7.22
N GLU A 260 -14.39 7.82 -7.90
CA GLU A 260 -13.87 7.19 -9.13
C GLU A 260 -13.15 5.86 -8.84
N LYS A 261 -12.48 5.72 -7.69
CA LYS A 261 -11.91 4.43 -7.25
C LYS A 261 -12.99 3.39 -6.98
N VAL A 262 -14.05 3.76 -6.26
CA VAL A 262 -15.18 2.86 -5.94
C VAL A 262 -15.92 2.42 -7.20
N LYS A 263 -16.06 3.29 -8.22
CA LYS A 263 -16.64 2.90 -9.52
C LYS A 263 -15.84 1.79 -10.20
N VAL A 264 -14.51 1.81 -10.09
CA VAL A 264 -13.67 0.73 -10.62
C VAL A 264 -13.94 -0.57 -9.90
N LEU A 265 -13.94 -0.56 -8.56
CA LEU A 265 -14.23 -1.78 -7.77
C LEU A 265 -15.58 -2.38 -8.10
N LYS A 266 -16.62 -1.54 -8.24
CA LYS A 266 -17.97 -1.98 -8.63
C LYS A 266 -18.05 -2.52 -10.05
N ALA A 267 -17.13 -2.10 -10.93
CA ALA A 267 -17.03 -2.58 -12.29
C ALA A 267 -16.08 -3.79 -12.42
N LEU A 268 -15.42 -4.24 -11.35
CA LEU A 268 -14.61 -5.45 -11.40
C LEU A 268 -15.50 -6.65 -11.71
N LYS A 269 -15.15 -7.36 -12.79
CA LYS A 269 -15.85 -8.58 -13.18
C LYS A 269 -15.63 -9.64 -12.10
N PRO A 270 -16.70 -10.23 -11.52
CA PRO A 270 -16.55 -11.27 -10.49
C PRO A 270 -15.85 -12.51 -11.05
N ILE A 271 -14.87 -13.04 -10.32
CA ILE A 271 -14.22 -14.32 -10.64
C ILE A 271 -14.82 -15.40 -9.73
N THR A 272 -15.64 -16.29 -10.29
CA THR A 272 -16.40 -17.29 -9.51
C THR A 272 -16.35 -18.69 -10.16
N GLY A 273 -16.58 -19.72 -9.36
CA GLY A 273 -16.62 -21.11 -9.85
C GLY A 273 -15.33 -21.54 -10.54
N THR A 274 -15.44 -22.20 -11.68
CA THR A 274 -14.28 -22.71 -12.44
C THR A 274 -13.39 -21.61 -12.98
N ALA A 275 -13.92 -20.39 -13.19
CA ALA A 275 -13.14 -19.25 -13.65
C ALA A 275 -12.04 -18.84 -12.65
N ILE A 276 -12.18 -19.20 -11.36
CA ILE A 276 -11.14 -18.96 -10.36
C ILE A 276 -9.87 -19.74 -10.72
N ASN A 277 -9.98 -21.01 -11.08
CA ASN A 277 -8.84 -21.85 -11.45
C ASN A 277 -8.21 -21.45 -12.79
N GLU A 278 -8.97 -20.76 -13.64
CA GLU A 278 -8.49 -20.27 -14.93
C GLU A 278 -7.77 -18.93 -14.83
N ASN A 279 -8.24 -18.05 -13.94
CA ASN A 279 -7.82 -16.66 -13.87
C ASN A 279 -7.00 -16.32 -12.64
N VAL A 280 -6.94 -17.19 -11.62
CA VAL A 280 -6.20 -16.95 -10.38
C VAL A 280 -5.28 -18.12 -10.08
N VAL A 281 -4.00 -17.80 -9.87
CA VAL A 281 -2.93 -18.73 -9.49
C VAL A 281 -2.53 -18.41 -8.07
N ARG A 282 -2.54 -19.42 -7.20
CA ARG A 282 -2.01 -19.36 -5.83
C ARG A 282 -0.77 -20.23 -5.70
N GLY A 283 0.28 -19.68 -5.11
CA GLY A 283 1.56 -20.36 -4.93
C GLY A 283 2.04 -20.37 -3.48
N GLN A 284 2.91 -21.31 -3.15
CA GLN A 284 3.62 -21.38 -1.87
C GLN A 284 5.11 -21.66 -2.11
N TYR A 285 6.01 -20.86 -1.54
CA TYR A 285 7.44 -21.03 -1.81
C TYR A 285 7.99 -22.33 -1.20
N ASP A 286 8.77 -23.04 -2.00
CA ASP A 286 9.59 -24.17 -1.61
C ASP A 286 11.02 -23.71 -1.32
N SER A 287 11.85 -24.63 -0.81
CA SER A 287 13.27 -24.37 -0.56
C SER A 287 13.98 -23.87 -1.82
N GLY A 288 14.94 -22.98 -1.63
CA GLY A 288 15.62 -22.33 -2.75
C GLY A 288 16.70 -21.38 -2.25
N VAL A 289 17.03 -20.39 -3.08
CA VAL A 289 18.06 -19.41 -2.78
C VAL A 289 17.46 -18.02 -2.92
N ALA A 290 17.43 -17.27 -1.81
CA ALA A 290 17.01 -15.87 -1.80
C ALA A 290 18.16 -15.02 -1.25
N GLU A 291 18.44 -13.88 -1.90
CA GLU A 291 19.54 -12.98 -1.51
C GLU A 291 20.90 -13.71 -1.35
N GLY A 292 21.14 -14.70 -2.22
CA GLY A 292 22.38 -15.49 -2.22
C GLY A 292 22.51 -16.52 -1.07
N LYS A 293 21.46 -16.73 -0.27
CA LYS A 293 21.47 -17.68 0.85
C LYS A 293 20.42 -18.78 0.67
N PRO A 294 20.70 -20.02 1.10
CA PRO A 294 19.69 -21.07 1.13
C PRO A 294 18.60 -20.70 2.14
N VAL A 295 17.35 -20.85 1.74
CA VAL A 295 16.18 -20.56 2.57
C VAL A 295 15.24 -21.78 2.61
N PRO A 296 14.58 -22.02 3.75
CA PRO A 296 13.66 -23.14 3.88
C PRO A 296 12.40 -22.92 3.04
N ARG A 297 11.65 -24.00 2.79
CA ARG A 297 10.27 -23.89 2.29
C ARG A 297 9.37 -23.29 3.37
N TYR A 298 8.26 -22.70 2.95
CA TYR A 298 7.34 -22.01 3.87
C TYR A 298 6.88 -22.87 5.06
N ARG A 299 6.55 -24.14 4.82
CA ARG A 299 6.08 -25.10 5.84
C ARG A 299 7.13 -25.54 6.86
N ASP A 300 8.39 -25.20 6.63
CA ASP A 300 9.48 -25.47 7.57
C ASP A 300 9.89 -24.19 8.33
N GLU A 301 9.24 -23.06 8.08
CA GLU A 301 9.45 -21.82 8.83
C GLU A 301 8.89 -21.97 10.27
N PRO A 302 9.57 -21.41 11.29
CA PRO A 302 9.10 -21.48 12.66
C PRO A 302 7.71 -20.86 12.83
N GLY A 303 6.76 -21.64 13.35
CA GLY A 303 5.38 -21.19 13.58
C GLY A 303 4.41 -21.43 12.42
N VAL A 304 4.85 -22.10 11.35
CA VAL A 304 3.98 -22.53 10.23
C VAL A 304 3.58 -23.99 10.40
N HIS A 305 2.33 -24.31 10.05
CA HIS A 305 1.85 -25.69 10.10
C HIS A 305 2.43 -26.53 8.94
N HIS A 306 2.90 -27.75 9.21
CA HIS A 306 3.49 -28.63 8.19
C HIS A 306 2.56 -29.01 7.03
N LYS A 307 1.25 -28.85 7.21
CA LYS A 307 0.23 -29.05 6.15
C LYS A 307 -0.41 -27.75 5.68
N SER A 308 0.22 -26.60 5.96
CA SER A 308 -0.32 -25.28 5.62
C SER A 308 -0.74 -25.19 4.15
N LEU A 309 -1.94 -24.68 3.93
CA LEU A 309 -2.50 -24.37 2.61
C LEU A 309 -2.39 -22.88 2.26
N THR A 310 -1.76 -22.09 3.14
CA THR A 310 -1.63 -20.64 3.03
C THR A 310 -0.73 -20.27 1.85
N GLU A 311 -1.24 -19.38 1.01
CA GLU A 311 -0.53 -18.89 -0.15
C GLU A 311 0.48 -17.79 0.21
N THR A 312 1.67 -17.89 -0.36
CA THR A 312 2.74 -16.88 -0.27
C THR A 312 2.93 -16.12 -1.58
N PHE A 313 2.17 -16.49 -2.61
CA PHE A 313 2.16 -15.88 -3.94
C PHE A 313 0.75 -15.93 -4.52
N ILE A 314 0.35 -14.86 -5.20
CA ILE A 314 -0.88 -14.81 -5.99
C ILE A 314 -0.60 -14.12 -7.31
N SER A 315 -1.17 -14.65 -8.38
CA SER A 315 -1.31 -13.96 -9.66
C SER A 315 -2.74 -14.06 -10.16
N ALA A 316 -3.30 -12.97 -10.68
CA ALA A 316 -4.67 -12.93 -11.17
C ALA A 316 -4.77 -12.16 -12.49
N LYS A 317 -5.60 -12.66 -13.40
CA LYS A 317 -6.14 -11.93 -14.55
C LYS A 317 -7.47 -11.33 -14.13
N VAL A 318 -7.55 -10.01 -14.12
CA VAL A 318 -8.70 -9.23 -13.67
C VAL A 318 -9.23 -8.42 -14.86
N GLU A 319 -10.55 -8.33 -14.96
CA GLU A 319 -11.24 -7.55 -15.99
C GLU A 319 -12.14 -6.50 -15.33
N ILE A 320 -12.27 -5.34 -15.97
CA ILE A 320 -13.13 -4.25 -15.51
C ILE A 320 -14.21 -4.04 -16.58
N ASP A 321 -15.46 -4.35 -16.23
CA ASP A 321 -16.63 -4.28 -17.09
C ASP A 321 -17.15 -2.83 -17.18
N ASN A 322 -16.37 -1.96 -17.82
CA ASN A 322 -16.78 -0.60 -18.17
C ASN A 322 -16.33 -0.21 -19.59
N TRP A 323 -16.79 0.93 -20.08
CA TRP A 323 -16.49 1.38 -21.44
C TRP A 323 -14.99 1.57 -21.72
N ARG A 324 -14.24 2.10 -20.75
CA ARG A 324 -12.81 2.42 -20.89
C ARG A 324 -11.94 1.16 -20.97
N TRP A 325 -12.29 0.12 -20.22
CA TRP A 325 -11.46 -1.06 -19.99
C TRP A 325 -12.02 -2.34 -20.61
N ALA A 326 -13.15 -2.28 -21.31
CA ALA A 326 -13.73 -3.44 -21.99
C ALA A 326 -12.68 -4.19 -22.85
N GLY A 327 -12.43 -5.45 -22.50
CA GLY A 327 -11.47 -6.33 -23.20
C GLY A 327 -9.99 -6.10 -22.87
N VAL A 328 -9.65 -5.18 -21.98
CA VAL A 328 -8.28 -4.94 -21.50
C VAL A 328 -8.08 -5.68 -20.17
N PRO A 329 -7.24 -6.73 -20.13
CA PRO A 329 -6.96 -7.41 -18.88
C PRO A 329 -5.92 -6.68 -18.04
N PHE A 330 -6.12 -6.76 -16.73
CA PHE A 330 -5.18 -6.37 -15.69
C PHE A 330 -4.58 -7.63 -15.10
N TYR A 331 -3.26 -7.81 -15.25
CA TYR A 331 -2.54 -8.89 -14.61
C TYR A 331 -1.92 -8.38 -13.32
N LEU A 332 -2.40 -8.91 -12.20
CA LEU A 332 -1.92 -8.57 -10.88
C LEU A 332 -1.05 -9.71 -10.38
N ARG A 333 0.09 -9.41 -9.74
CA ARG A 333 0.86 -10.43 -9.02
C ARG A 333 1.50 -9.88 -7.75
N THR A 334 1.54 -10.71 -6.73
CA THR A 334 2.30 -10.44 -5.52
C THR A 334 2.85 -11.73 -4.93
N GLY A 335 3.99 -11.64 -4.24
CA GLY A 335 4.47 -12.77 -3.47
C GLY A 335 5.77 -12.51 -2.74
N LYS A 336 6.07 -13.44 -1.83
CA LYS A 336 7.28 -13.47 -1.01
C LYS A 336 8.31 -14.44 -1.59
N ARG A 337 9.58 -14.27 -1.20
CA ARG A 337 10.71 -15.06 -1.73
C ARG A 337 10.77 -15.06 -3.27
N LEU A 338 10.42 -13.93 -3.89
CA LEU A 338 10.57 -13.77 -5.34
C LEU A 338 11.98 -13.33 -5.71
N ALA A 339 12.31 -13.41 -7.01
CA ALA A 339 13.64 -13.10 -7.53
C ALA A 339 14.15 -11.72 -7.10
N GLU A 340 13.29 -10.71 -7.22
CA GLU A 340 13.64 -9.32 -6.92
C GLU A 340 12.53 -8.61 -6.16
N ARG A 341 12.93 -7.59 -5.37
CA ARG A 341 11.98 -6.68 -4.74
C ARG A 341 11.58 -5.64 -5.78
N ALA A 342 10.29 -5.58 -6.11
CA ALA A 342 9.75 -4.59 -7.02
C ALA A 342 8.31 -4.22 -6.65
N CYS A 343 7.95 -2.95 -6.80
CA CYS A 343 6.57 -2.54 -6.98
C CYS A 343 6.49 -1.72 -8.25
N GLU A 344 5.71 -2.18 -9.21
CA GLU A 344 5.68 -1.59 -10.53
C GLU A 344 4.30 -1.72 -11.19
N ILE A 345 3.91 -0.69 -11.94
CA ILE A 345 2.77 -0.70 -12.85
C ILE A 345 3.32 -0.55 -14.28
N VAL A 346 3.06 -1.54 -15.13
CA VAL A 346 3.44 -1.53 -16.54
C VAL A 346 2.18 -1.39 -17.38
N VAL A 347 2.06 -0.29 -18.10
CA VAL A 347 1.01 -0.07 -19.10
C VAL A 347 1.57 -0.42 -20.46
N GLN A 348 1.10 -1.53 -21.03
CA GLN A 348 1.50 -1.99 -22.35
C GLN A 348 0.54 -1.41 -23.39
N PHE A 349 1.05 -0.62 -24.33
CA PHE A 349 0.28 -0.14 -25.47
C PHE A 349 0.18 -1.23 -26.55
N LYS A 350 -0.87 -1.15 -27.37
CA LYS A 350 -1.05 -1.99 -28.54
C LYS A 350 0.04 -1.75 -29.57
N GLU A 351 0.28 -2.77 -30.36
CA GLU A 351 1.14 -2.68 -31.52
C GLU A 351 0.55 -1.75 -32.58
N ILE A 352 1.43 -1.12 -33.37
CA ILE A 352 0.98 -0.40 -34.56
C ILE A 352 0.35 -1.39 -35.55
N PRO A 353 -0.77 -1.03 -36.20
CA PRO A 353 -1.48 -1.95 -37.09
C PRO A 353 -0.67 -2.33 -38.33
N HIS A 354 0.24 -1.45 -38.76
CA HIS A 354 1.10 -1.67 -39.91
C HIS A 354 2.50 -1.06 -39.68
N SER A 355 3.54 -1.87 -39.89
CA SER A 355 4.94 -1.43 -39.84
C SER A 355 5.49 -1.28 -41.25
N ILE A 356 6.03 -0.10 -41.55
CA ILE A 356 6.86 0.13 -42.74
C ILE A 356 8.35 -0.25 -42.51
N PHE A 357 8.71 -0.66 -41.28
CA PHE A 357 10.09 -0.96 -40.90
C PHE A 357 10.35 -2.48 -40.90
N PRO A 358 11.41 -2.96 -41.58
CA PRO A 358 11.61 -4.37 -41.91
C PRO A 358 12.03 -5.30 -40.75
N LEU A 359 12.22 -4.80 -39.53
CA LEU A 359 12.75 -5.54 -38.38
C LEU A 359 11.90 -5.45 -37.10
N GLN A 360 10.61 -5.13 -37.20
CA GLN A 360 9.74 -5.14 -36.03
C GLN A 360 9.39 -6.60 -35.66
N HIS A 361 10.13 -7.18 -34.72
CA HIS A 361 9.57 -8.23 -33.89
C HIS A 361 8.44 -7.59 -33.09
N LYS A 362 7.20 -7.88 -33.51
CA LYS A 362 6.02 -7.11 -33.14
C LYS A 362 5.87 -6.92 -31.63
N ASN A 363 6.06 -7.98 -30.86
CA ASN A 363 5.85 -7.97 -29.40
C ASN A 363 6.88 -7.14 -28.61
N THR A 364 8.10 -6.93 -29.11
CA THR A 364 9.19 -6.24 -28.36
C THR A 364 9.28 -4.74 -28.63
N MET A 365 8.45 -4.22 -29.54
CA MET A 365 8.52 -2.83 -30.02
C MET A 365 7.30 -1.99 -29.63
N ALA A 366 6.24 -2.62 -29.11
CA ALA A 366 5.07 -1.92 -28.59
C ALA A 366 5.46 -1.02 -27.41
N ASN A 367 4.90 0.19 -27.36
CA ASN A 367 5.30 1.18 -26.36
C ASN A 367 4.89 0.71 -24.96
N LYS A 368 5.67 1.11 -23.95
CA LYS A 368 5.39 0.82 -22.54
C LYS A 368 5.52 2.09 -21.72
N LEU A 369 4.61 2.29 -20.78
CA LEU A 369 4.78 3.27 -19.72
C LEU A 369 4.89 2.54 -18.39
N ILE A 370 6.04 2.69 -17.74
CA ILE A 370 6.44 1.92 -16.57
C ILE A 370 6.56 2.85 -15.38
N PHE A 371 5.77 2.61 -14.35
CA PHE A 371 5.80 3.33 -13.08
C PHE A 371 6.44 2.44 -12.03
N ARG A 372 7.68 2.72 -11.66
CA ARG A 372 8.38 2.01 -10.58
C ARG A 372 8.16 2.74 -9.26
N LEU A 373 7.51 2.06 -8.32
CA LEU A 373 7.12 2.55 -7.00
C LEU A 373 8.12 2.15 -5.90
N GLN A 374 8.91 1.10 -6.12
CA GLN A 374 10.10 0.74 -5.32
C GLN A 374 10.82 -0.47 -5.94
N PRO A 375 12.12 -0.66 -5.70
CA PRO A 375 13.10 0.37 -5.35
C PRO A 375 13.30 1.34 -6.54
N ASP A 376 14.03 2.44 -6.32
CA ASP A 376 14.36 3.42 -7.36
C ASP A 376 13.12 4.00 -8.05
N GLU A 377 12.39 4.81 -7.29
CA GLU A 377 11.12 5.40 -7.71
C GLU A 377 11.28 6.21 -9.01
N GLY A 378 10.37 5.98 -9.96
CA GLY A 378 10.44 6.68 -11.22
C GLY A 378 9.47 6.25 -12.29
N VAL A 379 9.46 7.01 -13.37
CA VAL A 379 8.63 6.72 -14.55
C VAL A 379 9.52 6.59 -15.79
N ARG A 380 9.36 5.50 -16.53
CA ARG A 380 10.07 5.22 -17.79
C ARG A 380 9.05 5.07 -18.92
N LEU A 381 9.30 5.76 -20.03
CA LEU A 381 8.54 5.61 -21.26
C LEU A 381 9.42 4.89 -22.30
N MET A 382 9.02 3.68 -22.70
CA MET A 382 9.68 2.92 -23.75
C MET A 382 9.06 3.25 -25.10
N LEU A 383 9.87 3.80 -26.01
CA LEU A 383 9.51 4.16 -27.38
C LEU A 383 10.45 3.48 -28.38
N CYS A 384 10.15 3.63 -29.66
CA CYS A 384 11.03 3.20 -30.75
C CYS A 384 11.85 4.38 -31.30
N GLU A 385 13.15 4.19 -31.50
CA GLU A 385 14.03 5.15 -32.16
C GLU A 385 14.85 4.52 -33.31
N LYS A 386 15.43 5.36 -34.17
CA LYS A 386 16.37 4.92 -35.20
C LYS A 386 17.73 4.56 -34.59
N ARG A 387 18.25 3.37 -34.88
CA ARG A 387 19.65 3.02 -34.58
C ARG A 387 20.60 3.96 -35.33
N VAL A 388 21.60 4.49 -34.62
CA VAL A 388 22.70 5.25 -35.23
C VAL A 388 23.47 4.34 -36.20
N GLY A 389 23.65 4.78 -37.44
CA GLY A 389 24.32 4.02 -38.49
C GLY A 389 23.62 4.10 -39.86
N PRO A 390 24.15 3.39 -40.87
CA PRO A 390 23.53 3.30 -42.18
C PRO A 390 22.25 2.43 -42.14
N GLY A 391 21.25 2.79 -42.95
CA GLY A 391 19.97 2.10 -43.03
C GLY A 391 18.88 2.65 -42.11
N MET A 392 17.71 1.99 -42.13
CA MET A 392 16.50 2.36 -41.38
C MET A 392 16.11 1.25 -40.39
N ASN A 393 16.99 1.02 -39.42
CA ASN A 393 16.78 0.02 -38.38
C ASN A 393 16.26 0.70 -37.11
N VAL A 394 15.17 0.17 -36.56
CA VAL A 394 14.53 0.69 -35.35
C VAL A 394 14.95 -0.13 -34.13
N ARG A 395 15.03 0.48 -32.95
CA ARG A 395 15.22 -0.20 -31.66
C ARG A 395 14.35 0.43 -30.57
N PRO A 396 14.03 -0.31 -29.50
CA PRO A 396 13.43 0.29 -28.32
C PRO A 396 14.45 1.20 -27.61
N MET A 397 13.96 2.30 -27.04
CA MET A 397 14.69 3.24 -26.18
C MET A 397 13.82 3.60 -24.99
N ASN A 398 14.45 3.67 -23.81
CA ASN A 398 13.81 4.12 -22.59
C ASN A 398 14.11 5.61 -22.36
N LEU A 399 13.05 6.42 -22.29
CA LEU A 399 13.12 7.79 -21.78
C LEU A 399 12.80 7.77 -20.29
N SER A 400 13.77 8.19 -19.48
CA SER A 400 13.53 8.43 -18.05
C SER A 400 12.83 9.78 -17.89
N LEU A 401 11.66 9.77 -17.24
CA LEU A 401 10.93 11.00 -16.89
C LEU A 401 11.35 11.53 -15.50
N ASN A 402 12.34 10.91 -14.87
CA ASN A 402 12.91 11.39 -13.62
C ASN A 402 13.87 12.57 -13.90
N PRO A 403 13.70 13.73 -13.26
CA PRO A 403 14.63 14.84 -13.42
C PRO A 403 15.99 14.47 -12.81
N SER A 404 17.02 14.27 -13.64
CA SER A 404 18.38 13.96 -13.20
C SER A 404 19.10 15.13 -12.48
N ASN A 405 18.51 16.33 -12.47
CA ASN A 405 19.18 17.59 -12.11
C ASN A 405 18.56 18.35 -10.91
N GLN A 406 17.54 17.83 -10.23
CA GLN A 406 17.12 18.44 -8.95
C GLN A 406 18.05 17.94 -7.86
N ARG A 407 18.75 18.87 -7.18
CA ARG A 407 19.53 18.59 -5.97
C ARG A 407 18.74 17.64 -5.07
N GLN A 408 19.35 16.50 -4.71
CA GLN A 408 18.88 15.45 -3.79
C GLN A 408 17.79 15.93 -2.81
N THR A 409 16.56 16.07 -3.29
CA THR A 409 15.41 16.38 -2.46
C THR A 409 14.93 15.03 -2.00
N ARG A 410 14.95 14.82 -0.68
CA ARG A 410 14.49 13.58 -0.07
C ARG A 410 13.06 13.32 -0.54
N VAL A 411 12.81 12.15 -1.11
CA VAL A 411 11.42 11.73 -1.37
C VAL A 411 10.82 11.37 -0.01
N PRO A 412 9.71 12.01 0.41
CA PRO A 412 9.02 11.66 1.64
C PRO A 412 8.62 10.18 1.66
N GLU A 413 8.85 9.52 2.79
CA GLU A 413 8.36 8.15 2.97
C GLU A 413 6.83 8.15 3.04
N ALA A 414 6.19 7.03 2.67
CA ALA A 414 4.72 6.96 2.61
C ALA A 414 4.02 7.37 3.92
N TYR A 415 4.54 6.94 5.08
CA TYR A 415 3.96 7.30 6.37
C TYR A 415 4.11 8.78 6.71
N GLU A 416 5.17 9.43 6.27
CA GLU A 416 5.36 10.87 6.48
C GLU A 416 4.28 11.66 5.74
N ARG A 417 4.00 11.26 4.50
CA ARG A 417 2.91 11.83 3.70
C ARG A 417 1.56 11.58 4.36
N LEU A 418 1.25 10.33 4.68
CA LEU A 418 -0.05 9.96 5.25
C LEU A 418 -0.30 10.62 6.60
N LEU A 419 0.70 10.68 7.49
CA LEU A 419 0.57 11.39 8.76
C LEU A 419 0.28 12.88 8.55
N PHE A 420 0.99 13.52 7.61
CA PHE A 420 0.74 14.91 7.27
C PHE A 420 -0.66 15.14 6.70
N ASP A 421 -1.13 14.26 5.81
CA ASP A 421 -2.45 14.36 5.19
C ASP A 421 -3.57 14.14 6.23
N ALA A 422 -3.39 13.17 7.13
CA ALA A 422 -4.31 12.93 8.24
C ALA A 422 -4.38 14.15 9.18
N LEU A 423 -3.23 14.73 9.56
CA LEU A 423 -3.18 15.96 10.34
C LEU A 423 -3.83 17.14 9.60
N SER A 424 -3.66 17.24 8.28
CA SER A 424 -4.25 18.29 7.44
C SER A 424 -5.75 18.08 7.14
N GLY A 425 -6.31 16.92 7.48
CA GLY A 425 -7.70 16.58 7.18
C GLY A 425 -7.94 16.12 5.73
N ASN A 426 -6.88 15.81 4.97
CA ASN A 426 -6.98 15.37 3.59
C ASN A 426 -7.14 13.84 3.51
N ALA A 427 -8.33 13.36 3.17
CA ALA A 427 -8.65 11.93 3.09
C ALA A 427 -8.39 11.29 1.70
N THR A 428 -7.79 12.02 0.75
CA THR A 428 -7.66 11.56 -0.65
C THR A 428 -6.93 10.23 -0.79
N LEU A 429 -5.90 10.00 0.02
CA LEU A 429 -5.04 8.80 -0.01
C LEU A 429 -5.47 7.73 1.00
N PHE A 430 -6.67 7.84 1.57
CA PHE A 430 -7.19 6.92 2.58
C PHE A 430 -8.41 6.18 2.05
N LEU A 431 -8.57 4.92 2.47
CA LEU A 431 -9.69 4.10 2.03
C LEU A 431 -10.98 4.56 2.72
N ARG A 432 -12.03 4.73 1.90
CA ARG A 432 -13.40 4.91 2.38
C ARG A 432 -14.01 3.55 2.74
N ASP A 433 -15.05 3.56 3.57
CA ASP A 433 -15.76 2.34 4.00
C ASP A 433 -16.27 1.51 2.82
N ASP A 434 -16.98 2.13 1.89
CA ASP A 434 -17.53 1.50 0.68
C ASP A 434 -16.43 0.91 -0.21
N GLU A 435 -15.30 1.59 -0.33
CA GLU A 435 -14.12 1.11 -1.05
C GLU A 435 -13.58 -0.20 -0.46
N LEU A 436 -13.42 -0.25 0.87
CA LEU A 436 -12.96 -1.45 1.56
C LEU A 436 -13.95 -2.62 1.40
N LEU A 437 -15.24 -2.35 1.50
CA LEU A 437 -16.29 -3.37 1.44
C LEU A 437 -16.45 -3.96 0.03
N GLU A 438 -16.37 -3.14 -1.03
CA GLU A 438 -16.41 -3.64 -2.41
C GLU A 438 -15.16 -4.47 -2.74
N ALA A 439 -13.99 -4.09 -2.23
CA ALA A 439 -12.78 -4.90 -2.37
C ALA A 439 -12.94 -6.29 -1.71
N TRP A 440 -13.49 -6.35 -0.48
CA TRP A 440 -13.80 -7.62 0.17
C TRP A 440 -14.86 -8.43 -0.57
N ARG A 441 -15.93 -7.80 -1.04
CA ARG A 441 -16.99 -8.47 -1.81
C ARG A 441 -16.46 -9.18 -3.05
N TRP A 442 -15.46 -8.59 -3.72
CA TRP A 442 -14.83 -9.19 -4.89
C TRP A 442 -13.85 -10.33 -4.53
N VAL A 443 -13.11 -10.18 -3.42
CA VAL A 443 -12.09 -11.16 -2.99
C VAL A 443 -12.66 -12.38 -2.27
N ASP A 444 -13.69 -12.21 -1.42
CA ASP A 444 -14.24 -13.26 -0.56
C ASP A 444 -14.65 -14.55 -1.31
N PRO A 445 -15.32 -14.50 -2.49
CA PRO A 445 -15.65 -15.70 -3.23
C PRO A 445 -14.44 -16.54 -3.65
N ILE A 446 -13.31 -15.89 -3.94
CA ILE A 446 -12.05 -16.55 -4.32
C ILE A 446 -11.47 -17.30 -3.12
N ILE A 447 -11.44 -16.64 -1.97
CA ILE A 447 -10.96 -17.21 -0.71
C ILE A 447 -11.82 -18.42 -0.31
N LYS A 448 -13.15 -18.26 -0.32
CA LYS A 448 -14.09 -19.35 0.02
C LYS A 448 -13.92 -20.56 -0.89
N HIS A 449 -13.75 -20.34 -2.19
CA HIS A 449 -13.49 -21.42 -3.13
C HIS A 449 -12.22 -22.21 -2.77
N TRP A 450 -11.16 -21.53 -2.33
CA TRP A 450 -9.92 -22.20 -1.93
C TRP A 450 -10.03 -22.98 -0.63
N GLU A 451 -10.80 -22.46 0.32
CA GLU A 451 -11.10 -23.14 1.59
C GLU A 451 -11.96 -24.39 1.35
N GLU A 452 -12.92 -24.34 0.41
CA GLU A 452 -13.79 -25.48 0.05
C GLU A 452 -13.07 -26.58 -0.74
N GLN A 453 -12.14 -26.23 -1.63
CA GLN A 453 -11.45 -27.20 -2.50
C GLN A 453 -10.34 -27.96 -1.78
N GLU A 454 -9.83 -27.45 -0.64
CA GLU A 454 -8.67 -27.97 0.09
C GLU A 454 -7.42 -28.26 -0.79
N GLN A 455 -7.37 -27.70 -2.00
CA GLN A 455 -6.28 -27.89 -2.93
C GLN A 455 -5.04 -27.17 -2.40
N ARG A 456 -3.85 -27.74 -2.60
CA ARG A 456 -2.60 -27.09 -2.20
C ARG A 456 -2.23 -25.96 -3.18
N PRO A 457 -1.65 -24.85 -2.71
CA PRO A 457 -1.02 -23.89 -3.60
C PRO A 457 0.09 -24.54 -4.41
N GLU A 458 0.33 -24.04 -5.62
CA GLU A 458 1.41 -24.53 -6.46
C GLU A 458 2.79 -24.20 -5.86
N PRO A 459 3.73 -25.16 -5.81
CA PRO A 459 5.06 -24.89 -5.31
C PRO A 459 5.82 -24.00 -6.29
N TYR A 460 6.64 -23.10 -5.76
CA TYR A 460 7.63 -22.37 -6.56
C TYR A 460 8.95 -22.25 -5.79
N THR A 461 10.07 -22.36 -6.49
CA THR A 461 11.39 -22.26 -5.85
C THR A 461 11.61 -20.85 -5.30
N ALA A 462 12.00 -20.72 -4.03
CA ALA A 462 12.40 -19.42 -3.48
C ALA A 462 13.53 -18.79 -4.32
N GLY A 463 13.36 -17.52 -4.70
CA GLY A 463 14.24 -16.79 -5.61
C GLY A 463 13.80 -16.82 -7.09
N SER A 464 12.68 -17.48 -7.42
CA SER A 464 12.07 -17.44 -8.76
C SER A 464 11.00 -16.34 -8.88
N TRP A 465 10.38 -16.18 -10.05
CA TRP A 465 9.25 -15.25 -10.28
C TRP A 465 7.87 -15.81 -9.92
N GLY A 466 7.82 -16.97 -9.26
CA GLY A 466 6.59 -17.64 -8.84
C GLY A 466 6.35 -18.96 -9.61
N PRO A 467 5.17 -19.57 -9.46
CA PRO A 467 4.82 -20.81 -10.12
C PRO A 467 4.74 -20.68 -11.64
N ALA A 468 5.01 -21.75 -12.37
CA ALA A 468 4.91 -21.78 -13.84
C ALA A 468 3.51 -21.40 -14.34
N ALA A 469 2.45 -21.72 -13.58
CA ALA A 469 1.08 -21.32 -13.89
C ALA A 469 0.90 -19.79 -13.99
N ALA A 470 1.68 -18.99 -13.23
CA ALA A 470 1.61 -17.53 -13.29
C ALA A 470 2.14 -16.98 -14.62
N THR A 471 3.16 -17.60 -15.21
CA THR A 471 3.65 -17.28 -16.55
C THR A 471 2.66 -17.75 -17.62
N LEU A 472 2.09 -18.95 -17.45
CA LEU A 472 1.09 -19.51 -18.37
C LEU A 472 -0.18 -18.66 -18.42
N LEU A 473 -0.56 -18.01 -17.31
CA LEU A 473 -1.71 -17.13 -17.23
C LEU A 473 -1.68 -16.02 -18.30
N LEU A 474 -0.53 -15.39 -18.52
CA LEU A 474 -0.35 -14.35 -19.56
C LEU A 474 -0.10 -14.98 -20.93
N ALA A 475 0.65 -16.09 -20.97
CA ALA A 475 1.00 -16.76 -22.22
C ALA A 475 -0.23 -17.30 -22.97
N ARG A 476 -1.32 -17.64 -22.25
CA ARG A 476 -2.63 -17.99 -22.85
C ARG A 476 -3.18 -16.88 -23.76
N ASP A 477 -2.88 -15.63 -23.44
CA ASP A 477 -3.26 -14.46 -24.24
C ASP A 477 -2.13 -13.98 -25.16
N GLY A 478 -1.05 -14.77 -25.31
CA GLY A 478 0.12 -14.39 -26.12
C GLY A 478 1.02 -13.32 -25.49
N ARG A 479 0.90 -13.11 -24.18
CA ARG A 479 1.60 -12.04 -23.42
C ARG A 479 2.65 -12.64 -22.48
N LEU A 480 3.56 -11.78 -22.00
CA LEU A 480 4.61 -12.13 -21.04
C LEU A 480 4.71 -11.07 -19.96
N TRP A 481 5.11 -11.47 -18.75
CA TRP A 481 5.43 -10.55 -17.68
C TRP A 481 6.65 -9.71 -18.03
N ASP A 482 6.64 -8.46 -17.58
CA ASP A 482 7.85 -7.62 -17.55
C ASP A 482 8.70 -8.04 -16.34
N GLU A 483 9.74 -8.85 -16.60
CA GLU A 483 10.56 -9.50 -15.54
C GLU A 483 12.03 -9.09 -15.54
N ASN A 484 12.50 -8.23 -16.46
CA ASN A 484 13.93 -7.96 -16.66
C ASN A 484 14.24 -6.54 -17.19
N SER A 485 13.54 -5.51 -16.69
CA SER A 485 13.71 -4.11 -17.15
C SER A 485 14.69 -3.30 -16.31
#